data_AF-A0A183MV97-F1
#
_entry.id   AF-A0A183MV97-F1
#
_cell.length_a   1.000
_cell.length_b   1.000
_cell.length_c   1.000
_cell.angle_alpha   90.00
_cell.angle_beta   90.00
_cell.angle_gamma   90.00
#
_symmetry.space_group_name_H-M   'P 1'
#
loop_
_entity.id
_entity.type
_entity.pdbx_description
1 polymer ?
#
loop_
_entity_poly.entity_id
_entity_poly.type
_entity_poly.pdbx_seq_one_letter_code
_entity_poly.pdbx_strand_id
1 'polypeptide(L)'
;MPFWPDNMEAWFYYAEADFSEHGVTNTRAQFLEVVKALPREFNRYVTPSMFTSDVSEPYKTLKRSILRRRDLTDRQRLDRLLNNIDLQHGSATDMLQRMREVIGQRTFDDGLFKQLSLSRLPQQMQAVLVSFRNNALDELAASADSILEIIKSNAEVF
;
A
#
# COMPACT_ATOMS: atom_id res chain seq x y z
N MET A 1 4.28 -25.09 -0.81
CA MET A 1 4.36 -23.94 -1.75
C MET A 1 5.40 -22.94 -1.25
N PRO A 2 6.37 -22.46 -2.07
CA PRO A 2 7.32 -21.45 -1.63
C PRO A 2 6.62 -20.10 -1.38
N PHE A 3 7.11 -19.32 -0.42
CA PHE A 3 6.59 -17.98 -0.12
C PHE A 3 6.89 -16.99 -1.26
N TRP A 4 5.96 -16.06 -1.52
CA TRP A 4 6.10 -15.03 -2.55
C TRP A 4 6.18 -13.63 -1.93
N PRO A 5 7.39 -13.10 -1.65
CA PRO A 5 7.56 -11.76 -1.09
C PRO A 5 6.93 -10.64 -1.93
N ASP A 6 6.95 -10.80 -3.25
CA ASP A 6 6.42 -9.81 -4.20
C ASP A 6 4.89 -9.79 -4.26
N ASN A 7 4.23 -10.89 -3.86
CA ASN A 7 2.78 -10.98 -3.78
C ASN A 7 2.31 -11.84 -2.60
N MET A 8 2.61 -11.35 -1.39
CA MET A 8 2.28 -12.05 -0.13
C MET A 8 0.77 -12.28 0.03
N GLU A 9 -0.06 -11.36 -0.49
CA GLU A 9 -1.52 -11.44 -0.39
C GLU A 9 -2.07 -12.59 -1.24
N ALA A 10 -1.68 -12.67 -2.52
CA ALA A 10 -2.01 -13.82 -3.36
C ALA A 10 -1.50 -15.12 -2.73
N TRP A 11 -0.26 -15.13 -2.23
CA TRP A 11 0.28 -16.31 -1.56
C TRP A 11 -0.59 -16.80 -0.40
N PHE A 12 -1.09 -15.90 0.45
CA PHE A 12 -2.01 -16.27 1.54
C PHE A 12 -3.33 -16.84 1.02
N TYR A 13 -3.89 -16.30 -0.07
CA TYR A 13 -5.09 -16.88 -0.68
C TYR A 13 -4.86 -18.32 -1.17
N TYR A 14 -3.72 -18.58 -1.82
CA TYR A 14 -3.38 -19.93 -2.26
C TYR A 14 -3.11 -20.87 -1.10
N ALA A 15 -2.42 -20.41 -0.04
CA ALA A 15 -2.21 -21.20 1.17
C ALA A 15 -3.54 -21.55 1.86
N GLU A 16 -4.49 -20.61 1.92
CA GLU A 16 -5.83 -20.84 2.50
C GLU A 16 -6.68 -21.81 1.67
N ALA A 17 -6.56 -21.75 0.33
CA ALA A 17 -7.18 -22.72 -0.56
C ALA A 17 -6.60 -24.13 -0.34
N ASP A 18 -5.28 -24.23 -0.25
CA ASP A 18 -4.56 -25.49 0.01
C ASP A 18 -4.94 -26.09 1.38
N PHE A 19 -5.03 -25.27 2.43
CA PHE A 19 -5.53 -25.70 3.74
C PHE A 19 -6.95 -26.25 3.66
N SER A 20 -7.82 -25.59 2.89
CA SER A 20 -9.21 -26.00 2.73
C SER A 20 -9.32 -27.31 1.97
N GLU A 21 -8.54 -27.48 0.90
CA GLU A 21 -8.47 -28.71 0.09
C GLU A 21 -8.00 -29.92 0.91
N HIS A 22 -7.00 -29.73 1.78
CA HIS A 22 -6.42 -30.78 2.62
C HIS A 22 -7.10 -30.92 4.00
N GLY A 23 -8.19 -30.20 4.27
CA GLY A 23 -8.95 -30.30 5.52
C GLY A 23 -8.21 -29.76 6.75
N VAL A 24 -7.22 -28.88 6.58
CA VAL A 24 -6.46 -28.25 7.65
C VAL A 24 -7.28 -27.13 8.28
N THR A 25 -8.15 -27.48 9.23
CA THR A 25 -9.03 -26.53 9.95
C THR A 25 -8.41 -25.99 11.24
N ASN A 26 -7.39 -26.68 11.76
CA ASN A 26 -6.71 -26.28 12.99
C ASN A 26 -5.81 -25.06 12.72
N THR A 27 -6.16 -23.90 13.29
CA THR A 27 -5.40 -22.64 13.16
C THR A 27 -3.94 -22.77 13.59
N ARG A 28 -3.64 -23.68 14.53
CA ARG A 28 -2.26 -23.97 14.96
C ARG A 28 -1.47 -24.69 13.88
N ALA A 29 -2.09 -25.65 13.20
CA ALA A 29 -1.48 -26.36 12.08
C ALA A 29 -1.22 -25.38 10.92
N GLN A 30 -2.23 -24.56 10.56
CA GLN A 30 -2.08 -23.49 9.55
C GLN A 30 -0.92 -22.54 9.87
N PHE A 31 -0.81 -22.10 11.14
CA PHE A 31 0.30 -21.26 11.59
C PHE A 31 1.65 -21.93 11.39
N LEU A 32 1.80 -23.20 11.78
CA LEU A 32 3.07 -23.92 11.63
C LEU A 32 3.45 -24.12 10.16
N GLU A 33 2.49 -24.41 9.29
CA GLU A 33 2.73 -24.52 7.84
C GLU A 33 3.20 -23.19 7.24
N VAL A 34 2.58 -22.07 7.63
CA VAL A 34 3.06 -20.75 7.20
C VAL A 34 4.47 -20.49 7.72
N VAL A 35 4.73 -20.72 9.02
CA VAL A 35 6.06 -20.49 9.62
C VAL A 35 7.14 -21.31 8.91
N LYS A 36 6.85 -22.54 8.51
CA LYS A 36 7.79 -23.38 7.73
C LYS A 36 8.07 -22.81 6.34
N ALA A 37 7.07 -22.20 5.72
CA ALA A 37 7.19 -21.62 4.38
C ALA A 37 7.88 -20.24 4.37
N LEU A 38 7.91 -19.54 5.51
CA LEU A 38 8.47 -18.19 5.60
C LEU A 38 10.01 -18.17 5.47
N PRO A 39 10.56 -17.31 4.61
CA PRO A 39 12.01 -17.07 4.56
C PRO A 39 12.51 -16.42 5.85
N ARG A 40 13.81 -16.61 6.18
CA ARG A 40 14.42 -16.13 7.42
C ARG A 40 14.22 -14.63 7.68
N GLU A 41 14.19 -13.81 6.63
CA GLU A 41 13.95 -12.36 6.71
C GLU A 41 12.56 -11.97 7.25
N PHE A 42 11.61 -12.91 7.27
CA PHE A 42 10.25 -12.76 7.81
C PHE A 42 10.13 -13.28 9.25
N ASN A 43 11.17 -13.88 9.84
CA ASN A 43 11.11 -14.40 11.22
C ASN A 43 10.80 -13.31 12.25
N ARG A 44 11.17 -12.05 11.97
CA ARG A 44 10.83 -10.88 12.82
C ARG A 44 9.33 -10.66 13.02
N TYR A 45 8.47 -11.28 12.19
CA TYR A 45 7.02 -11.19 12.29
C TYR A 45 6.41 -12.28 13.18
N VAL A 46 7.18 -13.30 13.52
CA VAL A 46 6.78 -14.41 14.38
C VAL A 46 7.22 -14.09 15.80
N THR A 47 6.27 -13.82 16.70
CA THR A 47 6.59 -13.55 18.11
C THR A 47 6.53 -14.85 18.93
N PRO A 48 7.35 -14.98 20.00
CA PRO A 48 7.29 -16.15 20.89
C PRO A 48 5.89 -16.43 21.45
N SER A 49 5.11 -15.37 21.71
CA SER A 49 3.72 -15.47 22.16
C SER A 49 2.79 -16.14 21.14
N MET A 50 3.11 -16.16 19.85
CA MET A 50 2.31 -16.92 18.87
C MET A 50 2.50 -18.44 19.03
N PHE A 51 3.49 -18.88 19.82
CA PHE A 51 3.72 -20.30 20.09
C PHE A 51 3.02 -20.82 21.35
N THR A 52 2.48 -19.94 22.17
CA THR A 52 1.79 -20.32 23.41
C THR A 52 0.32 -20.65 23.14
N SER A 53 -0.29 -21.48 24.00
CA SER A 53 -1.65 -22.00 23.82
C SER A 53 -2.77 -21.00 24.12
N ASP A 54 -2.41 -19.81 24.60
CA ASP A 54 -3.29 -18.68 24.93
C ASP A 54 -3.72 -17.86 23.70
N VAL A 55 -2.99 -17.96 22.58
CA VAL A 55 -3.37 -17.30 21.34
C VAL A 55 -4.42 -18.13 20.61
N SER A 56 -5.67 -17.64 20.59
CA SER A 56 -6.80 -18.29 19.93
C SER A 56 -6.63 -18.40 18.41
N GLU A 57 -5.98 -17.43 17.76
CA GLU A 57 -5.85 -17.38 16.29
C GLU A 57 -4.43 -17.00 15.83
N PRO A 58 -3.43 -17.89 16.05
CA PRO A 58 -2.02 -17.61 15.75
C PRO A 58 -1.78 -17.37 14.25
N TYR A 59 -2.48 -18.11 13.39
CA TYR A 59 -2.40 -17.93 11.93
C TYR A 59 -2.87 -16.53 11.50
N LYS A 60 -4.07 -16.11 11.93
CA LYS A 60 -4.62 -14.79 11.57
C LYS A 60 -3.76 -13.65 12.12
N THR A 61 -3.20 -13.85 13.31
CA THR A 61 -2.30 -12.86 13.93
C THR A 61 -1.00 -12.71 13.12
N LEU A 62 -0.40 -13.82 12.69
CA LEU A 62 0.78 -13.81 11.83
C LEU A 62 0.49 -13.18 10.45
N LYS A 63 -0.59 -13.60 9.78
CA LYS A 63 -1.03 -13.03 8.49
C LYS A 63 -1.17 -11.51 8.59
N ARG A 64 -1.86 -11.02 9.63
CA ARG A 64 -2.04 -9.58 9.86
C ARG A 64 -0.72 -8.86 10.12
N SER A 65 0.19 -9.46 10.88
CA SER A 65 1.52 -8.88 11.18
C SER A 65 2.35 -8.70 9.92
N ILE A 66 2.39 -9.72 9.06
CA ILE A 66 3.16 -9.71 7.81
C ILE A 66 2.59 -8.67 6.83
N LEU A 67 1.27 -8.68 6.63
CA LEU A 67 0.62 -7.74 5.71
C LEU A 67 0.74 -6.29 6.19
N ARG A 68 0.48 -6.01 7.47
CA ARG A 68 0.57 -4.65 8.04
C ARG A 68 1.96 -4.02 7.90
N ARG A 69 3.03 -4.81 8.09
CA ARG A 69 4.41 -4.31 7.96
C ARG A 69 4.78 -4.03 6.51
N ARG A 70 4.21 -4.79 5.57
CA ARG A 70 4.32 -4.51 4.14
C ARG A 70 3.68 -3.16 3.81
N ASP A 71 2.46 -2.91 4.30
CA ASP A 71 1.75 -1.63 4.11
C ASP A 71 2.55 -0.44 4.66
N LEU A 72 3.16 -0.59 5.84
CA LEU A 72 4.04 0.43 6.40
C LEU A 72 5.27 0.70 5.53
N THR A 73 5.86 -0.34 4.94
CA THR A 73 7.02 -0.21 4.05
C THR A 73 6.64 0.49 2.75
N ASP A 74 5.48 0.14 2.18
CA ASP A 74 4.97 0.78 0.97
C ASP A 74 4.62 2.24 1.24
N ARG A 75 3.97 2.56 2.36
CA ARG A 75 3.72 3.94 2.78
C ARG A 75 5.02 4.74 2.93
N GLN A 76 6.06 4.16 3.52
CA GLN A 76 7.38 4.81 3.61
C GLN A 76 8.01 5.04 2.24
N ARG A 77 7.85 4.10 1.30
CA ARG A 77 8.34 4.26 -0.09
C ARG A 77 7.56 5.34 -0.83
N LEU A 78 6.24 5.40 -0.66
CA LEU A 78 5.38 6.45 -1.21
C LEU A 78 5.73 7.82 -0.62
N ASP A 79 5.90 7.93 0.70
CA ASP A 79 6.31 9.18 1.36
C ASP A 79 7.67 9.66 0.82
N ARG A 80 8.63 8.76 0.61
CA ARG A 80 9.92 9.10 -0.01
C ARG A 80 9.77 9.53 -1.46
N LEU A 81 8.98 8.81 -2.26
CA LEU A 81 8.69 9.17 -3.65
C LEU A 81 8.12 10.59 -3.71
N LEU A 82 7.10 10.86 -2.90
CA LEU A 82 6.44 12.16 -2.82
C LEU A 82 7.35 13.29 -2.32
N ASN A 83 8.23 13.02 -1.35
CA ASN A 83 9.19 14.01 -0.87
C ASN A 83 10.27 14.35 -1.90
N ASN A 84 10.57 13.44 -2.82
CA ASN A 84 11.57 13.65 -3.88
C ASN A 84 10.96 14.23 -5.17
N ILE A 85 9.63 14.29 -5.28
CA ILE A 85 8.96 14.91 -6.42
C ILE A 85 8.89 16.40 -6.16
N ASP A 86 9.63 17.15 -6.97
CA ASP A 86 9.44 18.59 -7.06
C ASP A 86 8.17 18.86 -7.90
N LEU A 87 7.07 19.14 -7.21
CA LEU A 87 5.78 19.50 -7.82
C LEU A 87 5.88 20.77 -8.69
N GLN A 88 6.98 21.52 -8.63
CA GLN A 88 7.22 22.64 -9.55
C GLN A 88 7.50 22.17 -10.99
N HIS A 89 8.06 20.96 -11.16
CA HIS A 89 8.55 20.46 -12.45
C HIS A 89 7.82 19.21 -12.98
N GLY A 90 6.99 18.54 -12.18
CA GLY A 90 6.27 17.31 -12.58
C GLY A 90 4.74 17.43 -12.57
N SER A 91 4.06 16.60 -13.36
CA SER A 91 2.60 16.45 -13.37
C SER A 91 2.10 15.52 -12.26
N ALA A 92 0.92 15.78 -11.70
CA ALA A 92 0.19 14.93 -10.77
C ALA A 92 -0.18 13.58 -11.39
N THR A 93 -0.41 13.50 -12.71
CA THR A 93 -0.63 12.25 -13.45
C THR A 93 0.63 11.39 -13.50
N ASP A 94 1.79 11.99 -13.76
CA ASP A 94 3.08 11.27 -13.72
C ASP A 94 3.40 10.74 -12.32
N MET A 95 3.11 11.55 -11.29
CA MET A 95 3.25 11.15 -9.90
C MET A 95 2.35 9.93 -9.58
N LEU A 96 1.11 9.96 -10.03
CA LEU A 96 0.16 8.86 -9.87
C LEU A 96 0.66 7.58 -10.55
N GLN A 97 1.21 7.68 -11.75
CA GLN A 97 1.79 6.54 -12.46
C GLN A 97 2.99 5.94 -11.70
N ARG A 98 3.92 6.78 -11.23
CA ARG A 98 5.07 6.32 -10.43
C ARG A 98 4.65 5.68 -9.10
N MET A 99 3.60 6.19 -8.47
CA MET A 99 3.06 5.59 -7.25
C MET A 99 2.43 4.23 -7.54
N ARG A 100 1.69 4.08 -8.65
CA ARG A 100 1.19 2.77 -9.11
C ARG A 100 2.33 1.78 -9.33
N GLU A 101 3.46 2.23 -9.90
CA GLU A 101 4.66 1.41 -10.06
C GLU A 101 5.28 0.99 -8.72
N VAL A 102 5.31 1.88 -7.71
CA VAL A 102 5.82 1.55 -6.36
C VAL A 102 4.93 0.53 -5.64
N ILE A 103 3.60 0.62 -5.80
CA ILE A 103 2.64 -0.31 -5.18
C ILE A 103 2.55 -1.63 -5.96
N GLY A 104 2.76 -1.60 -7.27
CA GLY A 104 2.71 -2.73 -8.20
C GLY A 104 1.29 -3.16 -8.55
N GLN A 105 1.09 -4.45 -8.85
CA GLN A 105 -0.21 -5.04 -9.23
C GLN A 105 -1.24 -5.15 -8.08
N ARG A 106 -1.01 -4.48 -6.95
CA ARG A 106 -1.89 -4.56 -5.79
C ARG A 106 -3.05 -3.59 -5.90
N THR A 107 -4.08 -3.83 -5.09
CA THR A 107 -5.16 -2.87 -4.87
C THR A 107 -4.55 -1.57 -4.39
N PHE A 108 -4.54 -0.58 -5.29
CA PHE A 108 -4.08 0.76 -5.00
C PHE A 108 -5.12 1.42 -4.10
N ASP A 109 -4.74 1.83 -2.89
CA ASP A 109 -5.65 2.55 -2.00
C ASP A 109 -5.76 4.01 -2.49
N ASP A 110 -6.77 4.24 -3.32
CA ASP A 110 -7.12 5.56 -3.84
C ASP A 110 -7.31 6.59 -2.72
N GLY A 111 -7.86 6.19 -1.56
CA GLY A 111 -8.07 7.08 -0.43
C GLY A 111 -6.75 7.52 0.19
N LEU A 112 -5.82 6.60 0.36
CA LEU A 112 -4.48 6.86 0.88
C LEU A 112 -3.70 7.77 -0.06
N PHE A 113 -3.78 7.55 -1.38
CA PHE A 113 -3.18 8.47 -2.36
C PHE A 113 -3.79 9.86 -2.27
N LYS A 114 -5.13 9.99 -2.28
CA LYS A 114 -5.78 11.30 -2.22
C LYS A 114 -5.31 12.07 -0.99
N GLN A 115 -5.25 11.41 0.15
CA GLN A 115 -4.76 12.00 1.39
C GLN A 115 -3.29 12.43 1.28
N LEU A 116 -2.40 11.56 0.79
CA LEU A 116 -0.98 11.85 0.66
C LEU A 116 -0.72 12.97 -0.35
N SER A 117 -1.32 12.90 -1.54
CA SER A 117 -1.17 13.88 -2.61
C SER A 117 -1.69 15.25 -2.19
N LEU A 118 -2.88 15.33 -1.60
CA LEU A 118 -3.43 16.60 -1.08
C LEU A 118 -2.50 17.21 -0.03
N SER A 119 -1.93 16.40 0.88
CA SER A 119 -1.03 16.92 1.93
C SER A 119 0.26 17.57 1.40
N ARG A 120 0.64 17.30 0.15
CA ARG A 120 1.86 17.81 -0.49
C ARG A 120 1.63 19.00 -1.40
N LEU A 121 0.39 19.25 -1.80
CA LEU A 121 0.06 20.38 -2.67
C LEU A 121 0.05 21.69 -1.88
N PRO A 122 0.33 22.84 -2.52
CA PRO A 122 0.11 24.16 -1.91
C PRO A 122 -1.34 24.34 -1.43
N GLN A 123 -1.56 25.09 -0.35
CA GLN A 123 -2.89 25.30 0.25
C GLN A 123 -3.95 25.77 -0.76
N GLN A 124 -3.57 26.64 -1.70
CA GLN A 124 -4.46 27.13 -2.76
C GLN A 124 -4.98 26.02 -3.67
N MET A 125 -4.16 25.02 -3.98
CA MET A 125 -4.58 23.85 -4.75
C MET A 125 -5.40 22.88 -3.90
N GLN A 126 -5.02 22.68 -2.63
CA GLN A 126 -5.78 21.85 -1.70
C GLN A 126 -7.23 22.34 -1.58
N ALA A 127 -7.43 23.65 -1.42
CA ALA A 127 -8.77 24.25 -1.27
C ALA A 127 -9.69 23.94 -2.46
N VAL A 128 -9.14 23.93 -3.68
CA VAL A 128 -9.90 23.59 -4.90
C VAL A 128 -10.12 22.08 -4.99
N LEU A 129 -9.07 21.28 -4.79
CA LEU A 129 -9.09 19.82 -4.98
C LEU A 129 -9.86 19.06 -3.90
N VAL A 130 -10.06 19.63 -2.71
CA VAL A 130 -10.88 19.03 -1.64
C VAL A 130 -12.33 18.81 -2.10
N SER A 131 -12.88 19.69 -2.95
CA SER A 131 -14.21 19.54 -3.53
C SER A 131 -14.32 18.35 -4.49
N PHE A 132 -13.20 17.93 -5.08
CA PHE A 132 -13.10 16.81 -6.03
C PHE A 132 -12.65 15.51 -5.36
N ARG A 133 -12.57 15.44 -4.01
CA ARG A 133 -12.07 14.25 -3.30
C ARG A 133 -12.87 12.97 -3.58
N ASN A 134 -14.13 13.09 -3.98
CA ASN A 134 -15.02 11.97 -4.28
C ASN A 134 -14.87 11.45 -5.72
N ASN A 135 -14.17 12.19 -6.59
CA ASN A 135 -13.97 11.81 -7.98
C ASN A 135 -13.00 10.64 -8.11
N ALA A 136 -12.93 10.03 -9.30
CA ALA A 136 -11.92 9.02 -9.58
C ALA A 136 -10.52 9.60 -9.40
N LEU A 137 -9.56 8.74 -9.04
CA LEU A 137 -8.20 9.18 -8.76
C LEU A 137 -7.53 9.84 -9.97
N ASP A 138 -7.74 9.26 -11.15
CA ASP A 138 -7.21 9.78 -12.41
C ASP A 138 -7.80 11.16 -12.76
N GLU A 139 -9.10 11.37 -12.50
CA GLU A 139 -9.76 12.68 -12.69
C GLU A 139 -9.20 13.75 -11.74
N LEU A 140 -8.89 13.36 -10.50
CA LEU A 140 -8.29 14.26 -9.52
C LEU A 140 -6.88 14.68 -9.94
N ALA A 141 -6.08 13.74 -10.45
CA ALA A 141 -4.74 14.02 -10.98
C ALA A 141 -4.79 14.98 -12.18
N ALA A 142 -5.68 14.72 -13.15
CA ALA A 142 -5.88 15.59 -14.31
C ALA A 142 -6.34 17.02 -13.92
N SER A 143 -7.18 17.11 -12.88
CA SER A 143 -7.61 18.41 -12.34
C SER A 143 -6.46 19.17 -11.68
N ALA A 144 -5.59 18.46 -10.94
CA ALA A 144 -4.40 19.06 -10.35
C ALA A 144 -3.42 19.58 -11.41
N ASP A 145 -3.25 18.84 -12.51
CA ASP A 145 -2.43 19.27 -13.65
C ASP A 145 -2.97 20.53 -14.31
N SER A 146 -4.28 20.58 -14.57
CA SER A 146 -4.93 21.78 -15.13
C SER A 146 -4.71 23.02 -14.25
N ILE A 147 -4.78 22.85 -12.92
CA ILE A 147 -4.54 23.96 -11.97
C ILE A 147 -3.06 24.38 -11.99
N LEU A 148 -2.12 23.43 -12.05
CA LEU A 148 -0.69 23.74 -12.16
C LEU A 148 -0.38 24.53 -13.42
N GLU A 149 -0.94 24.15 -14.56
CA GLU A 149 -0.78 24.85 -15.85
C GLU A 149 -1.30 26.29 -15.79
N ILE A 150 -2.46 26.52 -15.16
CA ILE A 150 -3.01 27.87 -14.97
C ILE A 150 -2.09 28.72 -14.08
N ILE A 151 -1.57 28.14 -12.99
CA ILE A 151 -0.66 28.85 -12.06
C ILE A 151 0.65 29.20 -12.77
N LYS A 152 1.24 28.27 -13.52
CA LYS A 152 2.46 28.50 -14.31
C LYS A 152 2.26 29.58 -15.36
N SER A 153 1.17 29.50 -16.13
CA SER A 153 0.83 30.48 -17.16
C SER A 153 0.66 31.88 -16.59
N ASN A 154 0.10 32.01 -15.38
CA ASN A 154 -0.04 33.30 -14.70
C ASN A 154 1.28 33.82 -14.11
N ALA A 155 2.25 32.95 -13.82
CA ALA A 155 3.57 33.34 -13.29
C ALA A 155 4.53 33.81 -14.39
N GLU A 156 4.40 33.32 -15.63
CA GLU A 156 5.22 33.74 -16.79
C GLU A 156 4.77 35.08 -17.41
N VAL A 157 3.62 35.62 -16.99
CA VAL A 157 3.03 36.87 -17.53
C VAL A 157 3.41 38.09 -16.68
N PHE A 158 4.23 37.93 -15.63
CA PHE A 158 4.79 39.01 -14.81
C PHE A 158 6.32 38.97 -14.79
#